data_AF-A0A7W0QSJ6-F1
#
_entry.id   AF-A0A7W0QSJ6-F1
#
_cell.length_a   1.000
_cell.length_b   1.000
_cell.length_c   1.000
_cell.angle_alpha   90.00
_cell.angle_beta   90.00
_cell.angle_gamma   90.00
#
_symmetry.space_group_name_H-M   'P 1'
#
loop_
_entity.id
_entity.type
_entity.pdbx_description
1 polymer ?
#
loop_
_entity_poly.entity_id
_entity_poly.type
_entity_poly.pdbx_seq_one_letter_code
_entity_poly.pdbx_strand_id
1 'polypeptide(L)'
;MLRKLFRRQAEPDVQIEKGLEKTRKGVFLEITRLFDRSEIDDELFEDLEMLLIQADVGWDVSQRLVKELQDRIAAERIVNPADAREVLR
;
A
#
# COMPACT_ATOMS: atom_id res chain seq x y z
N MET A 1 10.65 21.64 25.94
CA MET A 1 11.95 21.64 25.20
C MET A 1 12.40 20.26 24.68
N LEU A 2 11.86 19.15 25.21
CA LEU A 2 12.31 17.78 24.87
C LEU A 2 11.75 17.19 23.55
N ARG A 3 10.70 17.78 22.95
CA ARG A 3 10.09 17.27 21.70
C ARG A 3 10.93 17.51 20.43
N LYS A 4 11.96 18.36 20.50
CA LYS A 4 12.88 18.63 19.38
C LYS A 4 14.06 17.66 19.32
N LEU A 5 14.35 16.93 20.40
CA LEU A 5 15.52 16.04 20.48
C LEU A 5 15.26 14.66 19.83
N PHE A 6 13.99 14.25 19.74
CA PHE A 6 13.58 12.96 19.17
C PHE A 6 13.07 13.04 17.72
N ARG A 7 13.13 14.22 17.10
CA ARG A 7 12.79 14.37 15.67
C ARG A 7 14.04 14.16 14.81
N ARG A 8 14.69 13.00 14.93
CA ARG A 8 15.46 12.48 13.80
C ARG A 8 14.43 11.99 12.80
N GLN A 9 14.08 12.82 11.82
CA GLN A 9 13.65 12.26 10.55
C GLN A 9 14.84 11.38 10.12
N ALA A 10 14.64 10.07 10.11
CA ALA A 10 15.64 9.19 9.53
C ALA A 10 15.73 9.61 8.06
N GLU A 11 16.79 10.31 7.70
CA GLU A 11 17.05 10.57 6.28
C GLU A 11 17.16 9.20 5.61
N PRO A 12 16.43 8.97 4.51
CA PRO A 12 16.49 7.70 3.83
C PRO A 12 17.94 7.40 3.45
N ASP A 13 18.44 6.25 3.90
CA ASP A 13 19.75 5.79 3.51
C ASP A 13 19.69 5.44 2.01
N VAL A 14 20.41 6.21 1.20
CA VAL A 14 20.47 6.06 -0.26
C VAL A 14 20.83 4.63 -0.67
N GLN A 15 21.63 3.91 0.12
CA GLN A 15 21.99 2.53 -0.17
C GLN A 15 20.83 1.57 0.10
N ILE A 16 20.06 1.82 1.17
CA ILE A 16 18.85 1.03 1.47
C ILE A 16 17.80 1.27 0.40
N GLU A 17 17.55 2.52 0.01
CA GLU A 17 16.59 2.85 -1.06
C GLU A 17 16.95 2.17 -2.38
N LYS A 18 18.23 2.22 -2.77
CA LYS A 18 18.72 1.60 -4.00
C LYS A 18 18.65 0.06 -3.94
N GLY A 19 18.89 -0.53 -2.78
CA GLY A 19 18.77 -1.97 -2.56
C GLY A 19 17.32 -2.47 -2.69
N LEU A 20 16.36 -1.68 -2.23
CA LEU A 20 14.93 -2.01 -2.25
C LEU A 20 14.20 -1.57 -3.53
N GLU A 21 14.86 -0.82 -4.42
CA GLU A 21 14.24 -0.21 -5.59
C GLU A 21 13.50 -1.24 -6.47
N LYS A 22 14.11 -2.42 -6.70
CA LYS A 22 13.52 -3.48 -7.54
C LYS A 22 12.28 -4.09 -6.89
N THR A 23 12.35 -4.42 -5.61
CA THR A 23 11.22 -4.98 -4.85
C THR A 23 10.06 -3.99 -4.82
N ARG A 24 10.34 -2.72 -4.52
CA ARG A 24 9.32 -1.66 -4.50
C ARG A 24 8.64 -1.51 -5.85
N LYS A 25 9.41 -1.51 -6.95
CA LYS A 25 8.84 -1.44 -8.32
C LYS A 25 8.01 -2.67 -8.67
N GLY A 26 8.46 -3.86 -8.30
CA GLY A 26 7.75 -5.13 -8.56
C GLY A 26 6.40 -5.17 -7.85
N VAL A 27 6.41 -4.97 -6.53
CA VAL A 27 5.19 -4.96 -5.70
C VAL A 27 4.23 -3.87 -6.19
N PHE A 28 4.72 -2.66 -6.48
CA PHE A 28 3.88 -1.58 -6.99
C PHE A 28 3.24 -1.91 -8.34
N LEU A 29 3.96 -2.61 -9.23
CA LEU A 29 3.42 -3.04 -10.52
C LEU A 29 2.31 -4.09 -10.36
N GLU A 30 2.49 -5.06 -9.46
CA GLU A 30 1.49 -6.09 -9.19
C GLU A 30 0.23 -5.50 -8.55
N ILE A 31 0.40 -4.61 -7.58
CA ILE A 31 -0.73 -3.85 -7.00
C ILE A 31 -1.42 -3.05 -8.10
N THR A 32 -0.69 -2.32 -8.96
CA THR A 32 -1.31 -1.55 -10.05
C THR A 32 -2.16 -2.42 -10.97
N ARG A 33 -1.73 -3.64 -11.29
CA ARG A 33 -2.49 -4.57 -12.13
C ARG A 33 -3.79 -5.05 -11.49
N LEU A 34 -3.85 -5.14 -10.16
CA LEU A 34 -5.10 -5.47 -9.46
C LEU A 34 -6.16 -4.38 -9.69
N PHE A 35 -5.75 -3.12 -9.70
CA PHE A 35 -6.64 -1.96 -9.92
C PHE A 35 -6.93 -1.66 -11.40
N ASP A 36 -6.40 -2.46 -12.34
CA ASP A 36 -6.82 -2.40 -13.75
C ASP A 36 -8.20 -3.08 -13.98
N ARG A 37 -8.76 -3.73 -12.95
CA ARG A 37 -10.14 -4.25 -12.94
C ARG A 37 -11.16 -3.11 -13.05
N SER A 38 -12.36 -3.40 -13.56
CA SER A 38 -13.41 -2.41 -13.84
C SER A 38 -14.17 -1.93 -12.60
N GLU A 39 -14.12 -2.67 -11.50
CA GLU A 39 -14.87 -2.40 -10.28
C GLU A 39 -13.99 -2.62 -9.04
N ILE A 40 -14.32 -1.90 -7.97
CA ILE A 40 -13.73 -2.09 -6.64
C ILE A 40 -14.72 -2.99 -5.88
N ASP A 41 -14.40 -4.28 -5.81
CA ASP A 41 -15.22 -5.31 -5.19
C ASP A 41 -14.45 -6.07 -4.08
N ASP A 42 -15.12 -7.00 -3.41
CA ASP A 42 -14.51 -7.79 -2.34
C ASP A 42 -13.36 -8.68 -2.86
N GLU A 43 -13.46 -9.17 -4.10
CA GLU A 43 -12.42 -10.00 -4.75
C GLU A 43 -11.11 -9.23 -4.92
N LEU A 44 -11.18 -7.95 -5.31
CA LEU A 44 -10.01 -7.06 -5.38
C LEU A 44 -9.28 -6.97 -4.04
N PHE A 45 -10.02 -6.85 -2.94
CA PHE A 45 -9.44 -6.71 -1.60
C PHE A 45 -8.82 -8.02 -1.11
N GLU A 46 -9.45 -9.16 -1.39
CA GLU A 46 -8.89 -10.50 -1.10
C GLU A 46 -7.58 -10.74 -1.86
N ASP A 47 -7.54 -10.38 -3.16
CA ASP A 47 -6.33 -10.48 -3.97
C ASP A 47 -5.20 -9.60 -3.44
N LEU A 48 -5.53 -8.37 -3.02
CA LEU A 48 -4.55 -7.46 -2.42
C LEU A 48 -4.01 -8.02 -1.10
N GLU A 49 -4.86 -8.60 -0.25
CA GLU A 49 -4.44 -9.23 1.00
C GLU A 49 -3.47 -10.39 0.74
N MET A 50 -3.78 -11.28 -0.20
CA MET A 50 -2.89 -12.37 -0.61
C MET A 50 -1.55 -11.86 -1.11
N LEU A 51 -1.55 -10.82 -1.96
CA LEU A 51 -0.33 -10.23 -2.49
C LEU A 51 0.56 -9.70 -1.36
N LEU A 52 -0.02 -8.99 -0.38
CA LEU A 52 0.72 -8.50 0.78
C LEU A 52 1.30 -9.64 1.62
N ILE A 53 0.54 -10.73 1.82
CA ILE A 53 1.04 -11.93 2.52
C ILE A 53 2.23 -12.54 1.78
N GLN A 54 2.16 -12.66 0.44
CA GLN A 54 3.26 -13.16 -0.40
C GLN A 54 4.49 -12.25 -0.37
N ALA A 55 4.30 -10.95 -0.14
CA ALA A 55 5.37 -9.96 0.00
C ALA A 55 5.99 -9.91 1.41
N ASP A 56 5.83 -10.97 2.21
CA ASP A 56 6.37 -11.12 3.58
C ASP A 56 5.83 -10.08 4.60
N VAL A 57 4.65 -9.50 4.37
CA VAL A 57 4.02 -8.55 5.32
C VAL A 57 3.37 -9.28 6.52
N GLY A 58 2.89 -10.50 6.29
CA GLY A 58 2.22 -11.34 7.30
C GLY A 58 0.71 -11.07 7.45
N TRP A 59 -0.02 -12.09 7.89
CA TRP A 59 -1.48 -12.14 7.93
C TRP A 59 -2.13 -10.93 8.64
N ASP A 60 -1.83 -10.72 9.91
CA ASP A 60 -2.50 -9.70 10.74
C ASP A 60 -2.30 -8.28 10.19
N VAL A 61 -1.11 -8.02 9.64
CA VAL A 61 -0.75 -6.70 9.11
C VAL A 61 -1.42 -6.49 7.75
N SER A 62 -1.41 -7.49 6.87
CA SER A 62 -2.09 -7.44 5.58
C SER A 62 -3.58 -7.15 5.75
N GLN A 63 -4.26 -7.90 6.63
CA GLN A 63 -5.69 -7.71 6.91
C GLN A 63 -5.99 -6.29 7.38
N ARG A 64 -5.16 -5.74 8.28
CA ARG A 64 -5.33 -4.37 8.78
C ARG A 64 -5.13 -3.34 7.67
N LEU A 65 -4.10 -3.49 6.85
CA LEU A 65 -3.80 -2.56 5.74
C LEU A 65 -4.93 -2.54 4.70
N VAL A 66 -5.47 -3.69 4.34
CA VAL A 66 -6.59 -3.80 3.40
C VAL A 66 -7.84 -3.14 3.97
N LYS A 67 -8.14 -3.37 5.26
CA LYS A 67 -9.26 -2.72 5.94
C LYS A 67 -9.12 -1.19 5.97
N GLU A 68 -7.94 -0.68 6.30
CA GLU A 68 -7.68 0.77 6.29
C GLU A 68 -7.87 1.37 4.89
N LEU A 69 -7.51 0.64 3.83
CA LEU A 69 -7.73 1.05 2.45
C LEU A 69 -9.23 1.07 2.09
N GLN A 70 -9.98 0.03 2.46
CA GLN A 70 -11.44 -0.04 2.29
C GLN A 70 -12.13 1.17 2.96
N ASP A 71 -11.76 1.45 4.21
CA ASP A 71 -12.31 2.58 4.98
C ASP A 71 -12.01 3.92 4.29
N ARG A 72 -10.81 4.10 3.73
CA ARG A 72 -10.43 5.31 2.98
C ARG A 72 -11.21 5.46 1.67
N ILE A 73 -11.31 4.40 0.87
CA ILE A 73 -12.06 4.39 -0.40
C ILE A 73 -13.55 4.73 -0.14
N ALA A 74 -14.14 4.14 0.91
CA ALA A 74 -15.51 4.41 1.30
C ALA A 74 -15.71 5.86 1.76
N ALA A 75 -14.79 6.39 2.57
CA ALA A 75 -14.83 7.77 3.05
C ALA A 75 -14.69 8.79 1.91
N GLU A 76 -13.83 8.52 0.94
CA GLU A 76 -13.58 9.36 -0.23
C GLU A 76 -14.61 9.15 -1.36
N ARG A 77 -15.56 8.20 -1.19
CA ARG A 77 -16.58 7.80 -2.18
C ARG A 77 -15.97 7.49 -3.55
N ILE A 78 -14.83 6.82 -3.55
CA ILE A 78 -14.14 6.48 -4.78
C ILE A 78 -14.88 5.32 -5.45
N VAL A 79 -15.48 5.60 -6.59
CA VAL A 79 -16.23 4.62 -7.40
C VAL A 79 -15.45 4.16 -8.63
N ASN A 80 -14.41 4.91 -9.03
CA ASN A 80 -13.59 4.59 -10.18
C ASN A 80 -12.27 3.93 -9.75
N PRO A 81 -11.95 2.71 -10.23
CA PRO A 81 -10.69 2.03 -9.94
C PRO A 81 -9.44 2.87 -10.26
N ALA A 82 -9.51 3.71 -11.30
CA ALA A 82 -8.41 4.60 -11.67
C ALA A 82 -8.08 5.65 -10.60
N ASP A 83 -9.09 6.11 -9.85
CA ASP A 83 -8.95 7.08 -8.76
C ASP A 83 -8.50 6.38 -7.48
N ALA A 84 -8.92 5.13 -7.25
CA ALA A 84 -8.45 4.31 -6.12
C ALA A 84 -6.95 4.03 -6.19
N ARG A 85 -6.38 3.95 -7.41
CA ARG A 85 -4.93 3.85 -7.61
C ARG A 85 -4.17 5.05 -7.03
N GLU A 86 -4.75 6.25 -7.03
CA GLU A 86 -4.05 7.43 -6.49
C GLU A 86 -3.93 7.38 -4.96
N VAL A 87 -4.82 6.67 -4.28
CA VAL A 87 -4.83 6.48 -2.81
C VAL A 87 -3.63 5.65 -2.32
N LEU A 88 -3.04 4.84 -3.22
CA LEU A 88 -1.89 3.98 -2.96
C LEU A 88 -0.53 4.70 -3.08
N ARG A 89 -0.48 5.94 -3.58
CA ARG A 89 0.74 6.77 -3.56
C ARG A 89 1.02 7.34 -2.17
#